data_AF-A0A0C3QNR9-F1
#
_entry.id   AF-A0A0C3QNR9-F1
#
_cell.length_a   1.000
_cell.length_b   1.000
_cell.length_c   1.000
_cell.angle_alpha   90.00
_cell.angle_beta   90.00
_cell.angle_gamma   90.00
#
_symmetry.space_group_name_H-M   'P 1'
#
loop_
_entity.id
_entity.type
_entity.pdbx_description
1 polymer ?
#
loop_
_entity_poly.entity_id
_entity_poly.type
_entity_poly.pdbx_seq_one_letter_code
_entity_poly.pdbx_strand_id
1 'polypeptide(L)'
;MADYAVSCFADDALEWSISVDRDVLEDWDVLQRALMQEYCRYRVSSVEGSGAARTTTDTAPPAAAPAAPGVTPTTNASTMTGFIRIVAETPEAGNYMSKKVDPHYGVLLTCTELGDAARVRLSSYGIQFVDFPEPYCWLGIIITESSAKNGQIGRESFGNLCPTSAPTSHVMGTSVKDIAGPARSNIWLFQSLDSCIVSTWSSVDYTYILQPVVNLGNNRLLAATNYPKFTKNNSQNNYAKARLIFEPV
;
A
#
# COMPACT_ATOMS: atom_id res chain seq x y z
N MET A 1 23.22 -8.32 3.64
CA MET A 1 21.84 -7.85 3.35
C MET A 1 21.68 -7.49 1.88
N ALA A 2 22.68 -6.82 1.28
CA ALA A 2 22.68 -6.51 -0.15
C ALA A 2 22.59 -7.76 -1.05
N ASP A 3 23.35 -8.82 -0.76
CA ASP A 3 23.30 -10.08 -1.52
C ASP A 3 21.90 -10.71 -1.60
N TYR A 4 21.14 -10.62 -0.50
CA TYR A 4 19.77 -11.13 -0.45
C TYR A 4 18.84 -10.30 -1.33
N ALA A 5 18.97 -8.97 -1.30
CA ALA A 5 18.17 -8.09 -2.16
C ALA A 5 18.48 -8.30 -3.65
N VAL A 6 19.77 -8.47 -4.00
CA VAL A 6 20.20 -8.76 -5.37
C VAL A 6 19.63 -10.09 -5.87
N SER A 7 19.57 -11.12 -5.02
CA SER A 7 18.97 -12.41 -5.37
C SER A 7 17.46 -12.35 -5.68
N CYS A 8 16.81 -11.25 -5.30
CA CYS A 8 15.38 -11.01 -5.55
C CYS A 8 15.12 -10.14 -6.78
N PHE A 9 16.15 -9.66 -7.48
CA PHE A 9 15.98 -8.90 -8.71
C PHE A 9 15.48 -9.80 -9.85
N ALA A 10 14.57 -9.26 -10.66
CA ALA A 10 13.99 -9.92 -11.82
C ALA A 10 13.91 -8.94 -13.00
N ASP A 11 13.88 -9.49 -14.22
CA ASP A 11 13.73 -8.76 -15.48
C ASP A 11 14.71 -7.56 -15.58
N ASP A 12 14.20 -6.35 -15.85
CA ASP A 12 14.99 -5.12 -15.99
C ASP A 12 15.89 -4.84 -14.78
N ALA A 13 15.47 -5.23 -13.56
CA ALA A 13 16.27 -5.05 -12.35
C ALA A 13 17.48 -5.98 -12.33
N LEU A 14 17.32 -7.19 -12.87
CA LEU A 14 18.41 -8.15 -12.99
C LEU A 14 19.41 -7.68 -14.04
N GLU A 15 18.94 -7.21 -15.20
CA GLU A 15 19.81 -6.65 -16.25
C GLU A 15 20.59 -5.43 -15.75
N TRP A 16 19.93 -4.50 -15.06
CA TRP A 16 20.59 -3.37 -14.43
C TRP A 16 21.66 -3.83 -13.44
N SER A 17 21.36 -4.81 -12.58
CA SER A 17 22.32 -5.28 -11.57
C SER A 17 23.58 -5.91 -12.16
N ILE A 18 23.51 -6.47 -13.37
CA ILE A 18 24.68 -6.99 -14.09
C ILE A 18 25.57 -5.86 -14.61
N SER A 19 24.99 -4.67 -14.87
CA SER A 19 25.71 -3.49 -15.37
C SER A 19 26.38 -2.65 -14.28
N VAL A 20 26.07 -2.92 -13.01
CA VAL A 20 26.54 -2.17 -11.84
C VAL A 20 27.78 -2.84 -11.24
N ASP A 21 28.73 -2.03 -10.76
CA ASP A 21 29.96 -2.53 -10.13
C ASP A 21 29.67 -3.37 -8.89
N ARG A 22 30.46 -4.44 -8.71
CA ARG A 22 30.26 -5.39 -7.60
C ARG A 22 30.38 -4.71 -6.22
N ASP A 23 31.24 -3.71 -6.09
CA ASP A 23 31.40 -2.93 -4.86
C ASP A 23 30.12 -2.20 -4.43
N VAL A 24 29.25 -1.84 -5.40
CA VAL A 24 27.92 -1.25 -5.14
C VAL A 24 26.92 -2.31 -4.70
N LEU A 25 27.05 -3.55 -5.18
CA LEU A 25 26.14 -4.66 -4.88
C LEU A 25 26.41 -5.31 -3.52
N GLU A 26 27.61 -5.14 -2.96
CA GLU A 26 28.01 -5.74 -1.67
C GLU A 26 27.65 -4.85 -0.47
N ASP A 27 27.54 -3.53 -0.66
CA ASP A 27 27.15 -2.56 0.37
C ASP A 27 25.68 -2.15 0.23
N TRP A 28 24.89 -2.40 1.28
CA TRP A 28 23.45 -2.12 1.27
C TRP A 28 23.12 -0.64 1.12
N ASP A 29 23.88 0.25 1.76
CA ASP A 29 23.61 1.69 1.75
C ASP A 29 23.96 2.30 0.38
N VAL A 30 24.97 1.74 -0.29
CA VAL A 30 25.37 2.13 -1.64
C VAL A 30 24.40 1.55 -2.67
N LEU A 31 24.01 0.27 -2.55
CA LEU A 31 23.00 -0.38 -3.39
C LEU A 31 21.67 0.37 -3.34
N GLN A 32 21.22 0.76 -2.14
CA GLN A 32 19.98 1.50 -1.96
C GLN A 32 20.04 2.86 -2.69
N ARG A 33 21.16 3.57 -2.60
CA ARG A 33 21.35 4.85 -3.31
C ARG A 33 21.35 4.67 -4.82
N ALA A 34 22.04 3.64 -5.32
CA ALA A 34 22.10 3.31 -6.74
C ALA A 34 20.72 2.92 -7.29
N LEU A 35 19.93 2.14 -6.55
CA LEU A 35 18.54 1.81 -6.92
C LEU A 35 17.67 3.05 -7.07
N MET A 36 17.80 4.03 -6.18
CA MET A 36 16.97 5.24 -6.23
C MET A 36 17.40 6.23 -7.32
N GLN A 37 18.69 6.29 -7.65
CA GLN A 37 19.22 7.31 -8.55
C GLN A 37 19.44 6.80 -9.98
N GLU A 38 19.94 5.58 -10.13
CA GLU A 38 20.39 5.03 -11.40
C GLU A 38 19.38 4.04 -11.97
N TYR A 39 18.88 3.10 -11.17
CA TYR A 39 17.89 2.13 -11.66
C TYR A 39 16.59 2.81 -12.11
N CYS A 40 16.10 3.81 -11.36
CA CYS A 40 14.94 4.60 -11.77
C CYS A 40 15.15 5.30 -13.13
N ARG A 41 16.38 5.72 -13.45
CA ARG A 41 16.71 6.33 -14.76
C ARG A 41 16.85 5.27 -15.85
N TYR A 42 17.52 4.16 -15.56
CA TYR A 42 17.69 3.03 -16.47
C TYR A 42 16.34 2.50 -16.98
N ARG A 43 15.35 2.35 -16.09
CA ARG A 43 14.01 1.91 -16.44
C ARG A 43 13.30 2.88 -17.40
N VAL A 44 13.45 4.19 -17.17
CA VAL A 44 12.84 5.22 -18.03
C VAL A 44 13.47 5.19 -19.43
N SER A 45 14.80 5.03 -19.53
CA SER A 45 15.48 4.93 -20.83
C SER A 45 15.20 3.62 -21.57
N SER A 46 15.01 2.50 -20.86
CA SER A 46 14.73 1.18 -21.47
C SER A 46 13.35 1.16 -22.17
N VAL A 47 12.37 1.88 -21.63
CA VAL A 47 11.02 1.98 -22.19
C VAL A 47 10.95 2.89 -23.43
N GLU A 48 11.83 3.89 -23.53
CA GLU A 48 11.88 4.81 -24.69
C GLU A 48 12.64 4.25 -25.90
N GLY A 49 13.26 3.07 -25.78
CA GLY A 49 14.08 2.45 -26.84
C GLY A 49 13.32 1.72 -27.96
N SER A 50 11.99 1.58 -27.87
CA SER A 50 11.19 0.84 -28.85
C SER A 50 10.24 1.75 -29.64
N GLY A 51 10.80 2.58 -30.51
CA GLY A 51 10.05 3.45 -31.42
C GLY A 51 10.98 4.28 -32.32
N ALA A 52 11.14 3.85 -33.58
CA ALA A 52 12.11 4.38 -34.55
C ALA A 52 11.84 5.81 -35.04
N ALA A 53 12.89 6.61 -35.27
CA ALA A 53 13.27 7.16 -36.59
C ALA A 53 14.51 8.08 -36.52
N ARG A 54 15.33 8.01 -37.59
CA ARG A 54 16.65 8.64 -37.79
C ARG A 54 16.55 10.13 -38.10
N THR A 55 17.56 10.92 -37.70
CA THR A 55 18.29 11.80 -38.64
C THR A 55 19.64 12.24 -38.07
N THR A 56 20.69 12.09 -38.87
CA THR A 56 22.07 12.56 -38.69
C THR A 56 22.24 14.01 -39.14
N THR A 57 23.02 14.82 -38.43
CA THR A 57 24.02 15.76 -39.02
C THR A 57 24.91 16.40 -37.94
N ASP A 58 26.18 15.99 -37.95
CA ASP A 58 27.44 16.74 -37.86
C ASP A 58 27.62 18.08 -37.10
N THR A 59 28.59 18.02 -36.17
CA THR A 59 29.79 18.89 -35.99
C THR A 59 29.71 20.32 -35.38
N ALA A 60 30.14 20.43 -34.11
CA ALA A 60 31.24 21.28 -33.55
C ALA A 60 30.92 21.92 -32.15
N PRO A 61 31.86 21.93 -31.17
CA PRO A 61 31.74 22.58 -29.85
C PRO A 61 32.54 23.92 -29.78
N PRO A 62 32.62 24.62 -28.63
CA PRO A 62 31.59 25.07 -27.70
C PRO A 62 31.65 26.62 -27.51
N ALA A 63 30.54 27.27 -27.13
CA ALA A 63 30.57 28.65 -26.63
C ALA A 63 29.65 28.81 -25.42
N ALA A 64 30.21 29.40 -24.37
CA ALA A 64 29.63 29.54 -23.04
C ALA A 64 28.25 30.22 -23.04
N ALA A 65 27.33 29.69 -22.24
CA ALA A 65 26.04 30.30 -21.93
C ALA A 65 25.84 30.37 -20.39
N PRO A 66 25.13 31.40 -19.89
CA PRO A 66 25.22 31.88 -18.52
C PRO A 66 24.44 31.02 -17.52
N ALA A 67 24.80 31.15 -16.24
CA ALA A 67 24.22 30.42 -15.11
C ALA A 67 22.68 30.46 -15.12
N ALA A 68 22.06 29.28 -15.17
CA ALA A 68 20.62 29.12 -15.05
C ALA A 68 20.18 29.25 -13.58
N PRO A 69 19.00 29.83 -13.31
CA PRO A 69 18.46 29.95 -11.96
C PRO A 69 18.18 28.57 -11.37
N GLY A 70 18.60 28.39 -10.11
CA GLY A 70 18.49 27.14 -9.37
C GLY A 70 17.06 26.63 -9.32
N VAL A 71 16.82 25.49 -9.98
CA VAL A 71 15.59 24.72 -9.84
C VAL A 71 15.73 23.91 -8.56
N THR A 72 15.11 24.38 -7.47
CA THR A 72 14.77 23.52 -6.34
C THR A 72 13.80 22.44 -6.82
N PRO A 73 14.10 21.15 -6.62
CA PRO A 73 13.12 20.11 -6.87
C PRO A 73 12.08 20.14 -5.75
N THR A 74 10.98 20.86 -5.96
CA THR A 74 9.77 20.67 -5.16
C THR A 74 9.10 19.41 -5.68
N THR A 75 9.39 18.27 -5.06
CA THR A 75 8.75 16.98 -5.34
C THR A 75 7.30 17.05 -4.86
N ASN A 76 6.43 17.67 -5.65
CA ASN A 76 4.99 17.65 -5.43
C ASN A 76 4.52 16.22 -5.72
N ALA A 77 4.49 15.36 -4.70
CA ALA A 77 3.80 14.09 -4.78
C ALA A 77 2.34 14.38 -5.08
N SER A 78 1.91 14.11 -6.31
CA SER A 78 0.54 14.34 -6.78
C SER A 78 -0.42 13.59 -5.86
N THR A 79 -1.10 14.34 -5.00
CA THR A 79 -2.07 13.82 -4.05
C THR A 79 -3.33 13.44 -4.84
N MET A 80 -3.62 12.15 -4.96
CA MET A 80 -4.81 11.67 -5.69
C MET A 80 -6.00 11.48 -4.74
N THR A 81 -7.18 11.90 -5.17
CA THR A 81 -8.45 11.70 -4.41
C THR A 81 -9.36 10.78 -5.20
N GLY A 82 -10.13 9.95 -4.50
CA GLY A 82 -10.99 8.96 -5.14
C GLY A 82 -11.76 8.10 -4.15
N PHE A 83 -12.17 6.92 -4.60
CA PHE A 83 -12.88 5.92 -3.79
C PHE A 83 -12.07 4.62 -3.71
N ILE A 84 -12.39 3.77 -2.74
CA ILE A 84 -11.87 2.40 -2.68
C ILE A 84 -12.99 1.45 -3.07
N ARG A 85 -12.87 0.86 -4.26
CA ARG A 85 -13.71 -0.24 -4.73
C ARG A 85 -13.23 -1.56 -4.15
N ILE A 86 -14.19 -2.38 -3.76
CA ILE A 86 -14.02 -3.73 -3.23
C ILE A 86 -14.36 -4.70 -4.35
N VAL A 87 -13.41 -5.54 -4.71
CA VAL A 87 -13.60 -6.58 -5.72
C VAL A 87 -13.51 -7.93 -5.03
N ALA A 88 -14.66 -8.57 -4.83
CA ALA A 88 -14.77 -9.89 -4.23
C ALA A 88 -15.37 -10.89 -5.21
N GLU A 89 -15.25 -12.18 -4.89
CA GLU A 89 -15.84 -13.28 -5.69
C GLU A 89 -17.37 -13.28 -5.64
N THR A 90 -17.95 -12.67 -4.61
CA THR A 90 -19.38 -12.68 -4.31
C THR A 90 -19.94 -11.25 -4.29
N PRO A 91 -21.05 -10.94 -4.99
CA PRO A 91 -21.61 -9.59 -5.04
C PRO A 91 -22.15 -9.11 -3.67
N GLU A 92 -22.47 -10.02 -2.76
CA GLU A 92 -22.94 -9.71 -1.40
C GLU A 92 -21.88 -8.97 -0.56
N ALA A 93 -20.61 -9.00 -0.99
CA ALA A 93 -19.53 -8.31 -0.30
C ALA A 93 -19.64 -6.77 -0.37
N GLY A 94 -20.53 -6.24 -1.22
CA GLY A 94 -20.60 -4.81 -1.52
C GLY A 94 -19.51 -4.36 -2.49
N ASN A 95 -19.64 -3.12 -2.98
CA ASN A 95 -18.82 -2.58 -4.04
C ASN A 95 -17.78 -1.59 -3.54
N TYR A 96 -18.03 -0.91 -2.42
CA TYR A 96 -17.21 0.21 -1.96
C TYR A 96 -17.01 0.17 -0.45
N MET A 97 -15.92 0.79 -0.01
CA MET A 97 -15.72 1.07 1.41
C MET A 97 -16.69 2.17 1.86
N SER A 98 -17.47 1.92 2.91
CA SER A 98 -18.52 2.84 3.35
C SER A 98 -17.97 4.00 4.18
N LYS A 99 -18.64 5.16 4.09
CA LYS A 99 -18.47 6.29 5.01
C LYS A 99 -19.03 6.04 6.41
N LYS A 100 -19.75 4.93 6.60
CA LYS A 100 -20.29 4.48 7.89
C LYS A 100 -19.36 3.45 8.51
N VAL A 101 -19.25 3.49 9.83
CA VAL A 101 -18.61 2.45 10.63
C VAL A 101 -19.64 1.69 11.43
N ASP A 102 -19.29 0.46 11.80
CA ASP A 102 -20.08 -0.29 12.77
C ASP A 102 -20.12 0.50 14.10
N PRO A 103 -21.29 0.90 14.59
CA PRO A 103 -21.39 1.74 15.78
C PRO A 103 -20.94 1.04 17.07
N HIS A 104 -20.92 -0.29 17.09
CA HIS A 104 -20.50 -1.06 18.26
C HIS A 104 -18.99 -1.25 18.31
N TYR A 105 -18.34 -1.36 17.15
CA TYR A 105 -16.93 -1.78 17.07
C TYR A 105 -16.01 -0.72 16.47
N GLY A 106 -16.55 0.32 15.81
CA GLY A 106 -15.73 1.35 15.17
C GLY A 106 -14.99 0.88 13.92
N VAL A 107 -15.45 -0.20 13.30
CA VAL A 107 -14.80 -0.84 12.15
C VAL A 107 -15.49 -0.49 10.85
N LEU A 108 -14.76 -0.53 9.75
CA LEU A 108 -15.25 -0.16 8.42
C LEU A 108 -16.20 -1.21 7.86
N LEU A 109 -17.24 -0.72 7.18
CA LEU A 109 -18.25 -1.51 6.51
C LEU A 109 -18.11 -1.38 4.99
N THR A 110 -18.75 -2.30 4.27
CA THR A 110 -18.94 -2.20 2.82
C THR A 110 -20.30 -1.59 2.48
N CYS A 111 -20.42 -1.00 1.29
CA CYS A 111 -21.67 -0.51 0.74
C CYS A 111 -21.74 -0.76 -0.78
N THR A 112 -22.96 -0.75 -1.33
CA THR A 112 -23.19 -0.99 -2.77
C THR A 112 -23.25 0.32 -3.55
N GLU A 113 -23.84 1.36 -2.95
CA GLU A 113 -24.08 2.66 -3.56
C GLU A 113 -22.87 3.58 -3.43
N LEU A 114 -22.49 4.22 -4.55
CA LEU A 114 -21.36 5.17 -4.58
C LEU A 114 -21.59 6.38 -3.67
N GLY A 115 -22.84 6.83 -3.51
CA GLY A 115 -23.19 7.95 -2.62
C GLY A 115 -22.94 7.67 -1.13
N ASP A 116 -22.81 6.39 -0.75
CA ASP A 116 -22.46 5.96 0.61
C ASP A 116 -20.99 5.55 0.75
N ALA A 117 -20.21 5.60 -0.33
CA ALA A 117 -18.79 5.31 -0.33
C ALA A 117 -17.99 6.43 0.35
N ALA A 118 -16.95 6.05 1.08
CA ALA A 118 -16.00 6.98 1.66
C ALA A 118 -15.01 7.46 0.60
N ARG A 119 -14.86 8.78 0.47
CA ARG A 119 -13.79 9.40 -0.29
C ARG A 119 -12.49 9.28 0.47
N VAL A 120 -11.44 8.92 -0.25
CA VAL A 120 -10.09 8.82 0.27
C VAL A 120 -9.12 9.64 -0.55
N ARG A 121 -8.01 10.00 0.08
CA ARG A 121 -6.87 10.70 -0.47
C ARG A 121 -5.63 9.85 -0.27
N LEU A 122 -4.93 9.57 -1.36
CA LEU A 122 -3.62 8.92 -1.33
C LEU A 122 -2.55 9.95 -1.01
N SER A 123 -1.73 9.67 -0.01
CA SER A 123 -0.61 10.51 0.42
C SER A 123 0.65 9.67 0.60
N SER A 124 1.80 10.33 0.72
CA SER A 124 3.07 9.66 1.06
C SER A 124 3.06 8.98 2.43
N TYR A 125 2.10 9.32 3.30
CA TYR A 125 1.98 8.79 4.66
C TYR A 125 0.96 7.65 4.79
N GLY A 126 0.16 7.40 3.74
CA GLY A 126 -0.89 6.40 3.74
C GLY A 126 -2.19 6.92 3.11
N ILE A 127 -3.30 6.29 3.47
CA ILE A 127 -4.63 6.56 2.92
C ILE A 127 -5.45 7.34 3.94
N GLN A 128 -5.85 8.55 3.57
CA GLN A 128 -6.63 9.44 4.42
C GLN A 128 -8.08 9.51 3.94
N PHE A 129 -9.05 9.28 4.81
CA PHE A 129 -10.45 9.57 4.59
C PHE A 129 -10.71 11.08 4.55
N VAL A 130 -11.46 11.53 3.55
CA VAL A 130 -11.91 12.91 3.42
C VAL A 130 -13.24 13.13 4.17
N ASP A 131 -14.06 12.08 4.27
CA ASP A 131 -15.41 12.16 4.84
C ASP A 131 -15.47 11.84 6.34
N PHE A 132 -14.35 11.47 6.95
CA PHE A 132 -14.30 11.14 8.38
C PHE A 132 -13.84 12.33 9.20
N PRO A 133 -14.38 12.51 10.42
CA PRO A 133 -13.96 13.60 11.29
C PRO A 133 -12.53 13.39 11.78
N GLU A 134 -11.79 14.49 11.91
CA GLU A 134 -10.53 14.47 12.64
C GLU A 134 -10.79 14.13 14.14
N PRO A 135 -9.86 13.42 14.79
CA PRO A 135 -8.58 12.96 14.24
C PRO A 135 -8.68 11.65 13.44
N TYR A 136 -9.81 10.96 13.44
CA TYR A 136 -10.01 9.60 12.90
C TYR A 136 -10.13 9.51 11.38
N CYS A 137 -9.22 10.17 10.66
CA CYS A 137 -9.26 10.28 9.22
C CYS A 137 -8.25 9.38 8.50
N TRP A 138 -7.57 8.44 9.18
CA TRP A 138 -6.61 7.55 8.52
C TRP A 138 -7.15 6.12 8.41
N LEU A 139 -7.09 5.53 7.23
CA LEU A 139 -7.41 4.12 7.05
C LEU A 139 -6.33 3.27 7.72
N GLY A 140 -6.71 2.44 8.69
CA GLY A 140 -5.81 1.54 9.39
C GLY A 140 -6.37 0.15 9.58
N ILE A 141 -5.53 -0.71 10.16
CA ILE A 141 -5.90 -2.07 10.58
C ILE A 141 -5.58 -2.20 12.07
N ILE A 142 -6.54 -2.71 12.83
CA ILE A 142 -6.34 -3.13 14.22
C ILE A 142 -6.39 -4.65 14.32
N ILE A 143 -5.30 -5.24 14.81
CA ILE A 143 -5.20 -6.70 14.97
C ILE A 143 -6.07 -7.14 16.15
N THR A 144 -6.85 -8.21 15.98
CA THR A 144 -7.75 -8.74 17.02
C THR A 144 -7.08 -9.68 18.01
N GLU A 145 -5.82 -10.05 17.77
CA GLU A 145 -5.12 -11.02 18.61
C GLU A 145 -4.39 -10.34 19.77
N SER A 146 -4.77 -10.71 21.00
CA SER A 146 -4.10 -10.30 22.25
C SER A 146 -2.73 -10.95 22.43
N SER A 147 -2.39 -11.97 21.63
CA SER A 147 -1.15 -12.74 21.71
C SER A 147 0.01 -12.12 20.93
N ALA A 148 -0.19 -10.98 20.24
CA ALA A 148 0.83 -10.30 19.43
C ALA A 148 2.01 -9.82 20.30
N LYS A 149 2.91 -10.74 20.65
CA LYS A 149 4.14 -10.44 21.39
C LYS A 149 5.10 -9.76 20.43
N ASN A 150 5.61 -8.60 20.83
CA ASN A 150 6.61 -7.84 20.08
C ASN A 150 6.19 -7.47 18.64
N GLY A 151 4.88 -7.29 18.39
CA GLY A 151 4.37 -6.89 17.07
C GLY A 151 4.37 -7.99 16.01
N GLN A 152 4.78 -9.21 16.37
CA GLN A 152 4.60 -10.38 15.53
C GLN A 152 3.13 -10.79 15.55
N ILE A 153 2.55 -10.96 14.37
CA ILE A 153 1.21 -11.53 14.21
C ILE A 153 1.37 -13.00 13.81
N GLY A 154 0.55 -13.87 14.40
CA GLY A 154 0.50 -15.27 14.01
C GLY A 154 0.16 -15.44 12.53
N ARG A 155 0.51 -16.60 11.95
CA ARG A 155 0.17 -16.91 10.54
C ARG A 155 -1.34 -17.03 10.29
N GLU A 156 -2.14 -17.05 11.35
CA GLU A 156 -3.59 -17.24 11.35
C GLU A 156 -4.32 -16.01 11.91
N SER A 157 -3.58 -14.92 12.13
CA SER A 157 -4.12 -13.67 12.65
C SER A 157 -4.94 -12.93 11.59
N PHE A 158 -5.80 -12.07 12.08
CA PHE A 158 -6.52 -11.10 11.27
C PHE A 158 -6.62 -9.77 12.02
N GLY A 159 -7.00 -8.73 11.29
CA GLY A 159 -7.34 -7.44 11.85
C GLY A 159 -8.59 -6.87 11.20
N ASN A 160 -9.23 -5.92 11.88
CA ASN A 160 -10.33 -5.17 11.33
C ASN A 160 -9.81 -3.90 10.67
N LEU A 161 -10.33 -3.57 9.50
CA LEU A 161 -10.10 -2.26 8.92
C LEU A 161 -10.89 -1.23 9.71
N CYS A 162 -10.27 -0.10 10.04
CA CYS A 162 -10.88 0.93 10.86
C CYS A 162 -10.32 2.32 10.58
N PRO A 163 -11.06 3.40 10.89
CA PRO A 163 -10.51 4.75 10.92
C PRO A 163 -9.65 4.93 12.18
N THR A 164 -8.49 5.54 12.01
CA THR A 164 -7.47 5.73 13.05
C THR A 164 -7.09 7.20 13.17
N SER A 165 -6.74 7.64 14.38
CA SER A 165 -6.44 9.04 14.68
C SER A 165 -5.09 9.53 14.12
N ALA A 166 -4.18 8.59 13.89
CA ALA A 166 -2.86 8.80 13.35
C ALA A 166 -2.35 7.49 12.73
N PRO A 167 -1.28 7.54 11.90
CA PRO A 167 -0.48 6.39 11.45
C PRO A 167 -0.24 5.28 12.49
N THR A 168 -0.24 5.64 13.78
CA THR A 168 0.14 4.78 14.90
C THR A 168 -0.75 4.88 16.13
N SER A 169 -1.96 5.45 16.10
CA SER A 169 -2.73 5.61 17.36
C SER A 169 -4.25 5.71 17.20
N HIS A 170 -4.94 5.08 18.16
CA HIS A 170 -6.37 5.08 18.51
C HIS A 170 -7.39 4.88 17.38
N VAL A 171 -8.21 3.84 17.55
CA VAL A 171 -9.35 3.52 16.68
C VAL A 171 -10.56 4.34 17.11
N MET A 172 -11.37 4.75 16.14
CA MET A 172 -12.63 5.45 16.38
C MET A 172 -13.60 4.57 17.20
N GLY A 173 -14.09 5.06 18.34
CA GLY A 173 -15.25 4.46 19.02
C GLY A 173 -15.07 3.12 19.74
N THR A 174 -13.86 2.61 19.96
CA THR A 174 -13.69 1.31 20.64
C THR A 174 -13.93 1.43 22.14
N SER A 175 -15.15 1.15 22.60
CA SER A 175 -15.44 0.75 23.99
C SER A 175 -15.26 -0.77 24.20
N VAL A 176 -14.85 -1.50 23.15
CA VAL A 176 -14.85 -2.96 23.09
C VAL A 176 -13.56 -3.54 23.68
N LYS A 177 -13.71 -4.40 24.70
CA LYS A 177 -12.60 -5.12 25.37
C LYS A 177 -11.78 -6.05 24.46
N ASP A 178 -12.36 -6.48 23.34
CA ASP A 178 -11.79 -7.55 22.49
C ASP A 178 -11.00 -7.03 21.28
N ILE A 179 -11.01 -5.71 21.02
CA ILE A 179 -10.20 -5.08 19.98
C ILE A 179 -9.05 -4.34 20.68
N ALA A 180 -8.08 -5.10 21.17
CA ALA A 180 -6.99 -4.59 22.02
C ALA A 180 -5.59 -4.75 21.39
N GLY A 181 -5.50 -5.25 20.15
CA GLY A 181 -4.22 -5.43 19.49
C GLY A 181 -3.64 -4.13 18.91
N PRO A 182 -2.41 -4.18 18.38
CA PRO A 182 -1.76 -3.04 17.76
C PRO A 182 -2.59 -2.54 16.56
N ALA A 183 -2.63 -1.22 16.39
CA ALA A 183 -3.24 -0.54 15.24
C ALA A 183 -2.16 0.17 14.41
N ARG A 184 -2.28 0.12 13.08
CA ARG A 184 -1.39 0.82 12.14
C ARG A 184 -2.16 1.31 10.92
N SER A 185 -1.77 2.47 10.39
CA SER A 185 -2.35 3.05 9.17
C SER A 185 -1.32 3.44 8.11
N ASN A 186 -0.03 3.35 8.40
CA ASN A 186 1.07 3.49 7.43
C ASN A 186 1.50 2.14 6.83
N ILE A 187 0.54 1.29 6.49
CA ILE A 187 0.76 -0.09 6.05
C ILE A 187 0.30 -0.35 4.61
N TRP A 188 -0.12 0.70 3.90
CA TRP A 188 -0.71 0.59 2.58
C TRP A 188 0.30 0.88 1.48
N LEU A 189 0.34 -0.02 0.49
CA LEU A 189 1.13 0.11 -0.72
C LEU A 189 0.17 0.25 -1.90
N PHE A 190 0.31 1.33 -2.65
CA PHE A 190 -0.46 1.56 -3.86
C PHE A 190 0.30 1.08 -5.09
N GLN A 191 -0.30 0.17 -5.85
CA GLN A 191 0.25 -0.35 -7.09
C GLN A 191 -0.37 0.42 -8.26
N SER A 192 0.41 1.29 -8.91
CA SER A 192 -0.08 2.18 -9.97
C SER A 192 -0.49 1.44 -11.24
N LEU A 193 -0.03 0.21 -11.46
CA LEU A 193 -0.27 -0.54 -12.70
C LEU A 193 -1.73 -1.05 -12.79
N ASP A 194 -2.29 -1.48 -11.67
CA ASP A 194 -3.64 -2.06 -11.59
C ASP A 194 -4.54 -1.34 -10.57
N SER A 195 -4.06 -0.21 -10.05
CA SER A 195 -4.69 0.57 -8.98
C SER A 195 -4.98 -0.22 -7.70
N CYS A 196 -4.28 -1.33 -7.48
CA CYS A 196 -4.50 -2.19 -6.32
C CYS A 196 -3.88 -1.56 -5.06
N ILE A 197 -4.61 -1.67 -3.95
CA ILE A 197 -4.12 -1.32 -2.62
C ILE A 197 -3.80 -2.61 -1.88
N VAL A 198 -2.53 -2.77 -1.54
CA VAL A 198 -2.02 -3.91 -0.77
C VAL A 198 -1.69 -3.42 0.64
N SER A 199 -1.90 -4.25 1.66
CA SER A 199 -1.43 -3.96 3.01
C SER A 199 -0.32 -4.89 3.45
N THR A 200 0.70 -4.33 4.10
CA THR A 200 1.80 -5.08 4.70
C THR A 200 1.93 -4.79 6.19
N TRP A 201 2.02 -5.84 6.98
CA TRP A 201 2.29 -5.75 8.41
C TRP A 201 3.70 -6.21 8.67
N SER A 202 4.57 -5.35 9.19
CA SER A 202 5.97 -5.71 9.48
C SER A 202 6.30 -5.67 10.97
N SER A 203 7.10 -6.63 11.39
CA SER A 203 7.81 -6.66 12.67
C SER A 203 9.32 -6.70 12.36
N VAL A 204 10.16 -6.73 13.40
CA VAL A 204 11.63 -6.72 13.23
C VAL A 204 12.11 -7.83 12.28
N ASP A 205 11.50 -9.01 12.37
CA ASP A 205 11.99 -10.22 11.67
C ASP A 205 11.03 -10.73 10.57
N TYR A 206 9.81 -10.18 10.49
CA TYR A 206 8.76 -10.73 9.62
C TYR A 206 7.95 -9.63 8.95
N THR A 207 7.66 -9.83 7.66
CA THR A 207 6.67 -9.04 6.92
C THR A 207 5.55 -9.96 6.46
N TYR A 208 4.32 -9.56 6.74
CA TYR A 208 3.10 -10.26 6.38
C TYR A 208 2.35 -9.44 5.34
N ILE A 209 1.91 -10.07 4.26
CA ILE A 209 0.96 -9.46 3.34
C ILE A 209 -0.44 -9.77 3.87
N LEU A 210 -1.24 -8.74 4.12
CA LEU A 210 -2.60 -8.93 4.60
C LEU A 210 -3.57 -8.95 3.43
N GLN A 211 -4.37 -10.00 3.35
CA GLN A 211 -5.38 -10.20 2.32
C GLN A 211 -6.69 -9.56 2.78
N PRO A 212 -7.29 -8.64 2.02
CA PRO A 212 -8.61 -8.09 2.34
C PRO A 212 -9.68 -9.18 2.33
N VAL A 213 -10.57 -9.13 3.32
CA VAL A 213 -11.67 -10.07 3.52
C VAL A 213 -12.92 -9.30 3.90
N VAL A 214 -14.07 -9.71 3.40
CA VAL A 214 -15.38 -9.18 3.81
C VAL A 214 -16.12 -10.26 4.58
N ASN A 215 -16.65 -9.92 5.76
CA ASN A 215 -17.62 -10.76 6.45
C ASN A 215 -19.01 -10.49 5.86
N LEU A 216 -19.59 -11.49 5.18
CA LEU A 216 -20.85 -11.35 4.47
C LEU A 216 -22.08 -11.26 5.39
N GLY A 217 -21.95 -11.64 6.66
CA GLY A 217 -23.05 -11.56 7.62
C GLY A 217 -23.29 -10.17 8.19
N ASN A 218 -22.25 -9.32 8.20
CA ASN A 218 -22.31 -7.97 8.79
C ASN A 218 -21.58 -6.89 7.99
N ASN A 219 -21.16 -7.21 6.77
CA ASN A 219 -20.47 -6.33 5.83
C ASN A 219 -19.19 -5.68 6.38
N ARG A 220 -18.54 -6.30 7.37
CA ARG A 220 -17.28 -5.77 7.92
C ARG A 220 -16.10 -6.07 7.01
N LEU A 221 -15.20 -5.10 6.92
CA LEU A 221 -13.91 -5.25 6.27
C LEU A 221 -12.83 -5.71 7.25
N LEU A 222 -12.16 -6.79 6.89
CA LEU A 222 -11.06 -7.39 7.63
C LEU A 222 -9.84 -7.56 6.73
N ALA A 223 -8.71 -7.85 7.34
CA ALA A 223 -7.51 -8.29 6.64
C ALA A 223 -6.92 -9.52 7.34
N ALA A 224 -6.65 -10.58 6.60
CA ALA A 224 -6.12 -11.85 7.13
C ALA A 224 -4.71 -12.11 6.60
N THR A 225 -3.83 -12.66 7.43
CA THR A 225 -2.48 -13.07 7.00
C THR A 225 -2.48 -14.29 6.08
N ASN A 226 -3.49 -15.17 6.24
CA ASN A 226 -3.68 -16.36 5.43
C ASN A 226 -5.17 -16.69 5.35
N TYR A 227 -5.80 -16.36 4.22
CA TYR A 227 -7.25 -16.52 4.05
C TYR A 227 -7.75 -17.96 4.30
N PRO A 228 -7.17 -19.03 3.70
CA PRO A 228 -7.66 -20.40 3.95
C PRO A 228 -7.60 -20.85 5.42
N LYS A 229 -6.55 -20.47 6.15
CA LYS A 229 -6.42 -20.80 7.57
C LYS A 229 -7.38 -19.97 8.42
N PHE A 230 -7.49 -18.67 8.12
CA PHE A 230 -8.43 -17.77 8.78
C PHE A 230 -9.87 -18.26 8.67
N THR A 231 -10.33 -18.61 7.47
CA THR A 231 -11.71 -19.10 7.27
C THR A 231 -11.95 -20.45 7.91
N LYS A 232 -10.95 -21.36 7.90
CA LYS A 232 -11.03 -22.62 8.62
C LYS A 232 -11.22 -22.43 10.13
N ASN A 233 -10.50 -21.50 10.75
CA ASN A 233 -10.59 -21.22 12.18
C ASN A 233 -11.83 -20.38 12.56
N ASN A 234 -12.48 -19.75 11.59
CA ASN A 234 -13.66 -18.92 11.78
C ASN A 234 -14.86 -19.43 10.97
N SER A 235 -15.03 -20.75 10.89
CA SER A 235 -16.00 -21.41 10.03
C SER A 235 -17.47 -21.11 10.37
N GLN A 236 -17.74 -20.52 11.53
CA GLN A 236 -19.07 -20.05 11.94
C GLN A 236 -19.57 -18.86 11.12
N ASN A 237 -18.68 -18.13 10.44
CA ASN A 237 -19.01 -16.94 9.67
C ASN A 237 -18.77 -17.18 8.17
N ASN A 238 -19.53 -16.48 7.34
CA ASN A 238 -19.32 -16.51 5.90
C ASN A 238 -18.42 -15.34 5.48
N TYR A 239 -17.31 -15.65 4.81
CA TYR A 239 -16.32 -14.67 4.40
C TYR A 239 -16.07 -14.75 2.90
N ALA A 240 -15.85 -13.60 2.28
CA ALA A 240 -15.39 -13.48 0.91
C ALA A 240 -14.00 -12.87 0.87
N LYS A 241 -13.10 -13.48 0.09
CA LYS A 241 -11.81 -12.86 -0.24
C LYS A 241 -12.05 -11.66 -1.15
N ALA A 242 -11.34 -10.57 -0.89
CA ALA A 242 -11.49 -9.33 -1.63
C ALA A 242 -10.15 -8.74 -2.06
N ARG A 243 -10.22 -7.82 -3.03
CA ARG A 243 -9.16 -6.89 -3.44
C ARG A 243 -9.66 -5.47 -3.23
N LEU A 244 -8.76 -4.57 -2.87
CA LEU A 244 -9.04 -3.14 -2.76
C LEU A 244 -8.45 -2.44 -3.98
N ILE A 245 -9.28 -1.73 -4.73
CA ILE A 245 -8.90 -1.01 -5.94
C ILE A 245 -9.22 0.47 -5.74
N PHE A 246 -8.25 1.34 -5.97
CA PHE A 246 -8.47 2.78 -5.95
C PHE A 246 -9.10 3.26 -7.26
N GLU A 247 -10.16 4.06 -7.17
CA GLU A 247 -10.85 4.67 -8.31
C GLU A 247 -10.72 6.20 -8.21
N PRO A 248 -9.87 6.85 -9.03
CA PRO A 248 -9.69 8.30 -8.99
C PRO A 248 -10.95 9.05 -9.47
N VAL A 249 -11.14 10.26 -8.96
CA VAL A 249 -12.26 11.17 -9.30
C VAL A 249 -11.75 12.51 -9.77
#